data_AF-A0A9E0T6L2-F1
#
_entry.id   AF-A0A9E0T6L2-F1
#
_cell.length_a   1.000
_cell.length_b   1.000
_cell.length_c   1.000
_cell.angle_alpha   90.00
_cell.angle_beta   90.00
_cell.angle_gamma   90.00
#
_symmetry.space_group_name_H-M   'P 1'
#
loop_
_entity.id
_entity.type
_entity.pdbx_description
1 polymer ?
#
loop_
_entity_poly.entity_id
_entity_poly.type
_entity_poly.pdbx_seq_one_letter_code
_entity_poly.pdbx_strand_id
1 'polypeptide(L)'
;MSTVRWNIAVSPEVDQSVRIFLAAQGGGRKGDLSRFIEESVRAHLLERAVDQAKTAAAGLDESELTELIDEAVQWAREGGGR
;
A
#
# COMPACT_ATOMS: atom_id res chain seq x y z
N MET A 1 6.21 -2.34 -18.85
CA MET A 1 5.15 -2.62 -17.86
C MET A 1 3.82 -2.26 -18.49
N SER A 2 2.83 -3.15 -18.46
CA SER A 2 1.47 -2.83 -18.86
C SER A 2 0.85 -1.89 -17.83
N THR A 3 0.11 -0.88 -18.29
CA THR A 3 -0.65 0.03 -17.40
C THR A 3 -2.13 -0.24 -17.57
N VAL A 4 -2.89 -0.23 -16.47
CA VAL A 4 -4.35 -0.34 -16.47
C VAL A 4 -4.91 1.05 -16.18
N ARG A 5 -5.82 1.53 -17.03
CA ARG A 5 -6.44 2.85 -16.85
C ARG A 5 -7.71 2.72 -16.01
N TRP A 6 -7.76 3.44 -14.90
CA TRP A 6 -8.97 3.57 -14.09
C TRP A 6 -9.70 4.87 -14.43
N ASN A 7 -11.04 4.81 -14.49
CA ASN A 7 -11.89 5.99 -14.49
C ASN A 7 -12.61 6.03 -13.14
N ILE A 8 -12.38 7.10 -12.38
CA ILE A 8 -12.88 7.25 -11.01
C ILE A 8 -13.59 8.59 -10.87
N ALA A 9 -14.65 8.62 -10.07
CA ALA A 9 -15.31 9.85 -9.64
C ALA A 9 -14.88 10.16 -8.20
N VAL A 10 -14.51 11.41 -7.94
CA VAL A 10 -14.11 11.91 -6.61
C VAL A 10 -14.86 13.21 -6.33
N SER A 11 -14.94 13.60 -5.06
CA SER A 11 -15.51 14.91 -4.71
C SER A 11 -14.59 16.04 -5.21
N PRO A 12 -15.15 17.23 -5.52
CA PRO A 12 -14.34 18.40 -5.90
C PRO A 12 -13.30 18.79 -4.84
N GLU A 13 -13.65 18.62 -3.55
CA GLU A 13 -12.78 18.90 -2.42
C GLU A 13 -11.53 18.00 -2.40
N VAL A 14 -11.70 16.71 -2.69
CA VAL A 14 -10.57 15.77 -2.75
C VAL A 14 -9.68 16.08 -3.97
N ASP A 15 -10.28 16.36 -5.14
CA ASP A 15 -9.49 16.77 -6.32
C ASP A 15 -8.66 18.03 -6.02
N GLN A 16 -9.27 19.05 -5.42
CA GLN A 16 -8.58 20.27 -5.04
C GLN A 16 -7.45 20.01 -4.05
N SER A 17 -7.72 19.23 -3.00
CA SER A 17 -6.74 18.91 -1.96
C SER A 17 -5.53 18.17 -2.52
N VAL A 18 -5.76 17.17 -3.38
CA VAL A 18 -4.69 16.41 -4.02
C VAL A 18 -3.87 17.30 -4.95
N ARG A 19 -4.51 18.20 -5.72
CA ARG A 19 -3.77 19.14 -6.59
C ARG A 19 -2.90 20.10 -5.82
N ILE A 20 -3.41 20.66 -4.71
CA ILE A 20 -2.63 21.57 -3.84
C ILE A 20 -1.46 20.80 -3.23
N PHE A 21 -1.69 19.59 -2.72
CA PHE A 21 -0.64 18.74 -2.17
C PHE A 21 0.46 18.45 -3.19
N LEU A 22 0.10 18.04 -4.41
CA LEU A 22 1.07 17.76 -5.47
C LEU A 22 1.84 19.02 -5.89
N ALA A 23 1.17 20.17 -5.99
CA ALA A 23 1.82 21.44 -6.32
C ALA A 23 2.85 21.86 -5.26
N ALA A 24 2.53 21.66 -3.97
CA ALA A 24 3.44 21.96 -2.86
C ALA A 24 4.72 21.11 -2.88
N GLN A 25 4.67 19.90 -3.44
CA GLN A 25 5.83 19.02 -3.61
C GLN A 25 6.63 19.30 -4.90
N GLY A 26 6.35 20.40 -5.59
CA GLY A 26 6.94 20.72 -6.90
C GLY A 26 6.40 19.86 -8.05
N GLY A 27 5.27 19.18 -7.81
CA GLY A 27 4.55 18.37 -8.78
C GLY A 27 3.58 19.19 -9.65
N GLY A 28 2.85 18.48 -10.51
CA GLY A 28 1.97 19.07 -11.54
C GLY A 28 2.33 18.61 -12.95
N ARG A 29 3.23 17.63 -13.06
CA ARG A 29 3.58 17.01 -14.34
C ARG A 29 2.59 15.90 -14.65
N LYS A 30 2.48 15.60 -15.94
CA LYS A 30 1.67 14.48 -16.43
C LYS A 30 2.12 13.18 -15.74
N GLY A 31 1.18 12.52 -15.06
CA GLY A 31 1.42 11.24 -14.38
C GLY A 31 1.64 11.34 -12.87
N ASP A 32 1.84 12.53 -12.29
CA ASP A 32 2.02 12.66 -10.83
C ASP A 32 0.76 12.22 -10.06
N LEU A 33 -0.43 12.56 -10.58
CA LEU A 33 -1.69 12.08 -10.00
C LEU A 33 -1.80 10.55 -10.04
N SER A 34 -1.42 9.94 -11.16
CA SER A 34 -1.47 8.48 -11.31
C SER A 34 -0.51 7.80 -10.34
N ARG A 35 0.73 8.33 -10.20
CA ARG A 35 1.71 7.82 -9.23
C ARG A 35 1.21 7.97 -7.81
N PHE A 36 0.69 9.15 -7.46
CA PHE A 36 0.16 9.42 -6.13
C PHE A 36 -0.97 8.46 -5.75
N ILE A 37 -1.92 8.22 -6.67
CA ILE A 37 -3.02 7.27 -6.44
C ILE A 37 -2.47 5.85 -6.29
N GLU A 38 -1.54 5.43 -7.16
CA GLU A 38 -0.95 4.09 -7.07
C GLU A 38 -0.23 3.85 -5.74
N GLU A 39 0.62 4.79 -5.32
CA GLU A 39 1.35 4.71 -4.05
C GLU A 39 0.40 4.73 -2.85
N SER A 40 -0.62 5.59 -2.87
CA SER A 40 -1.61 5.70 -1.80
C SER A 40 -2.42 4.41 -1.66
N VAL A 41 -2.89 3.84 -2.78
CA VAL A 41 -3.67 2.60 -2.77
C VAL A 41 -2.79 1.42 -2.32
N ARG A 42 -1.53 1.36 -2.78
CA ARG A 42 -0.59 0.32 -2.36
C ARG A 42 -0.31 0.38 -0.86
N ALA A 43 -0.06 1.57 -0.32
CA ALA A 43 0.17 1.77 1.11
C ALA A 43 -1.06 1.36 1.92
N HIS A 44 -2.25 1.79 1.49
CA HIS A 44 -3.49 1.45 2.17
C HIS A 44 -3.76 -0.07 2.17
N LEU A 45 -3.55 -0.75 1.04
CA LEU A 45 -3.69 -2.21 0.97
C LEU A 45 -2.71 -2.93 1.89
N LEU A 46 -1.47 -2.44 1.99
CA LEU A 46 -0.47 -3.00 2.90
C LEU A 46 -0.88 -2.83 4.36
N GLU A 47 -1.31 -1.63 4.76
CA GLU A 47 -1.80 -1.37 6.12
C GLU A 47 -2.95 -2.32 6.48
N ARG A 48 -3.92 -2.49 5.58
CA ARG A 48 -5.06 -3.40 5.78
C ARG A 48 -4.62 -4.85 5.93
N ALA A 49 -3.64 -5.30 5.14
CA ALA A 49 -3.08 -6.64 5.25
C ALA A 49 -2.35 -6.85 6.59
N VAL A 50 -1.58 -5.85 7.04
CA VAL A 50 -0.90 -5.88 8.34
C VAL A 50 -1.91 -5.95 9.49
N ASP A 51 -2.97 -5.14 9.46
CA ASP A 51 -4.02 -5.17 10.48
C ASP A 51 -4.74 -6.52 10.54
N GLN A 52 -5.01 -7.12 9.38
CA GLN A 52 -5.59 -8.44 9.31
C GLN A 52 -4.65 -9.51 9.87
N ALA A 53 -3.35 -9.45 9.54
CA ALA A 53 -2.36 -10.37 10.07
C ALA A 53 -2.23 -10.26 11.60
N LYS A 54 -2.17 -9.04 12.13
CA LYS A 54 -2.14 -8.79 13.58
C LYS A 54 -3.40 -9.32 14.28
N THR A 55 -4.57 -9.13 13.68
CA THR A 55 -5.83 -9.63 14.24
C THR A 55 -5.85 -11.16 14.27
N ALA A 56 -5.36 -11.82 13.21
CA ALA A 56 -5.26 -13.28 13.15
C ALA A 56 -4.23 -13.84 14.15
N ALA A 57 -3.14 -13.10 14.38
CA ALA A 57 -2.08 -13.46 15.31
C ALA A 57 -2.39 -13.11 16.78
N ALA A 58 -3.49 -12.43 17.08
CA ALA A 58 -3.79 -11.91 18.42
C ALA A 58 -3.97 -13.00 19.51
N GLY A 59 -4.18 -14.26 19.10
CA GLY A 59 -4.30 -15.40 20.01
C GLY A 59 -3.03 -16.27 20.11
N LEU A 60 -1.96 -15.93 19.40
CA LEU A 60 -0.70 -16.66 19.44
C LEU A 60 0.15 -16.21 20.62
N ASP A 61 0.89 -17.14 21.22
CA ASP A 61 1.93 -16.78 22.17
C ASP A 61 3.17 -16.19 21.47
N GLU A 62 4.10 -15.65 22.26
CA GLU A 62 5.28 -14.96 21.74
C GLU A 62 6.19 -15.89 20.93
N SER A 63 6.30 -17.16 21.31
CA SER A 63 7.08 -18.16 20.57
C SER A 63 6.43 -18.49 19.22
N GLU A 64 5.13 -18.76 19.21
CA GLU A 64 4.36 -19.06 18.00
C GLU A 64 4.38 -17.88 17.01
N LEU A 65 4.28 -16.65 17.52
CA LEU A 65 4.37 -15.44 16.70
C LEU A 65 5.78 -15.25 16.12
N THR A 66 6.82 -15.52 16.91
CA THR A 66 8.22 -15.39 16.47
C THR A 66 8.53 -16.41 15.38
N GLU A 67 8.10 -17.66 15.55
CA GLU A 67 8.25 -18.71 14.53
C GLU A 67 7.53 -18.34 13.23
N LEU A 68 6.29 -17.81 13.32
CA LEU A 68 5.53 -17.36 12.15
C LEU A 68 6.23 -16.20 11.40
N ILE A 69 6.83 -15.26 12.14
CA ILE A 69 7.58 -14.14 11.56
C ILE A 69 8.85 -14.66 10.86
N ASP A 70 9.60 -15.56 11.50
CA ASP A 70 10.82 -16.13 10.94
C ASP A 70 10.54 -16.91 9.65
N GLU A 71 9.46 -17.70 9.62
CA GLU A 71 9.00 -18.40 8.42
C GLU A 71 8.66 -17.42 7.29
N ALA A 72 7.88 -16.37 7.59
CA ALA A 72 7.50 -15.36 6.60
C ALA A 72 8.71 -14.57 6.05
N VAL A 73 9.67 -14.24 6.92
CA VAL A 73 10.92 -13.55 6.52
C VAL A 73 11.78 -14.47 5.66
N GLN A 74 11.87 -15.74 6.01
CA GLN A 74 12.63 -16.72 5.24
C GLN A 74 12.00 -16.93 3.85
N TRP A 75 10.69 -17.09 3.78
CA TRP A 75 9.95 -17.16 2.52
C TRP A 75 10.21 -15.94 1.61
N ALA A 76 10.20 -14.73 2.18
CA ALA A 76 10.46 -13.50 1.43
C ALA A 76 11.91 -13.44 0.89
N ARG A 77 12.88 -13.95 1.65
CA ARG A 77 14.29 -14.02 1.24
C ARG A 77 14.55 -15.05 0.15
N GLU A 78 13.81 -16.15 0.17
CA GLU A 78 13.93 -17.23 -0.84
C GLU A 78 13.24 -16.89 -2.17
N GLY A 79 12.65 -15.70 -2.28
CA GLY A 79 12.00 -15.23 -3.50
C GLY A 79 10.62 -15.85 -3.71
N GLY A 80 9.89 -16.05 -2.61
CA GLY A 80 8.56 -16.63 -2.55
C GLY A 80 7.65 -16.27 -3.73
N GLY A 81 7.53 -17.22 -4.65
CA GLY A 81 6.72 -17.12 -5.86
C GLY A 81 7.54 -16.91 -7.14
N ARG A 82 8.16 -17.98 -7.64
CA ARG A 82 8.18 -18.19 -9.10
C ARG A 82 6.93 -18.95 -9.50
#